data_AF-A7S308-F1
#
_entry.id   AF-A7S308-F1
#
_cell.length_a   1.000
_cell.length_b   1.000
_cell.length_c   1.000
_cell.angle_alpha   90.00
_cell.angle_beta   90.00
_cell.angle_gamma   90.00
#
_symmetry.space_group_name_H-M   'P 1'
#
loop_
_entity.id
_entity.type
_entity.pdbx_description
1 polymer ?
#
loop_
_entity_poly.entity_id
_entity_poly.type
_entity_poly.pdbx_seq_one_letter_code
_entity_poly.pdbx_strand_id
1 'polypeptide(L)'
;MTTSSCVFNGADLDDCCSNVFALTDLCGLKWKKFVHAGHKLPLLCVLDDPILSSFSAALAQDILCSWRSISPPSHKPRPGTTKFTSSKEFWVFWYGDEPNLTGIVSSQLKASTQGCWEDGLPHEPRCMLFKALHNLLERCLLSKRFVRFGKWFLKPNEKDNAKSEPSDHLSFSFSFFVHGESSVCAAVEIQQHPQFRALTLDDLACAATKPEGLQGQCQAVSCKVSS
;
A
#
# COMPACT_ATOMS: atom_id res chain seq x y z
N MET A 1 12.49 20.06 29.41
CA MET A 1 13.42 18.94 29.16
C MET A 1 13.47 18.10 30.42
N THR A 2 12.73 17.00 30.45
CA THR A 2 12.87 15.96 31.46
C THR A 2 12.97 14.65 30.70
N THR A 3 14.19 14.16 30.55
CA THR A 3 14.48 12.81 30.08
C THR A 3 14.05 11.85 31.19
N SER A 4 12.83 11.32 31.08
CA SER A 4 12.43 10.18 31.91
C SER A 4 13.22 8.97 31.44
N SER A 5 14.26 8.62 32.19
CA SER A 5 14.93 7.33 32.07
C SER A 5 13.93 6.25 32.46
N CYS A 6 13.43 5.50 31.46
CA CYS A 6 12.58 4.35 31.68
C CYS A 6 13.41 3.25 32.35
N VAL A 7 13.27 3.09 33.66
CA VAL A 7 13.79 1.95 34.41
C VAL A 7 12.77 0.84 34.24
N PHE A 8 13.08 -0.14 33.41
CA PHE A 8 12.19 -1.27 33.10
C PHE A 8 12.17 -2.22 34.31
N ASN A 9 11.25 -2.00 35.24
CA ASN A 9 11.12 -2.88 36.42
C ASN A 9 10.32 -4.14 36.08
N GLY A 10 9.74 -4.24 34.88
CA GLY A 10 9.13 -5.46 34.34
C GLY A 10 7.93 -5.98 35.13
N ALA A 11 7.42 -5.20 36.08
CA ALA A 11 6.34 -5.55 36.99
C ALA A 11 5.03 -4.83 36.66
N ASP A 12 5.10 -3.65 36.03
CA ASP A 12 3.93 -2.87 35.63
C ASP A 12 3.55 -3.16 34.18
N LEU A 13 2.24 -3.29 33.93
CA LEU A 13 1.70 -3.44 32.58
C LEU A 13 1.99 -2.21 31.70
N ASP A 14 2.26 -1.06 32.31
CA ASP A 14 2.63 0.20 31.62
C ASP A 14 4.03 0.13 30.99
N ASP A 15 4.89 -0.79 31.43
CA ASP A 15 6.21 -1.01 30.84
C ASP A 15 6.17 -1.97 29.63
N CYS A 16 5.02 -2.61 29.34
CA CYS A 16 4.93 -3.57 28.25
C CYS A 16 4.94 -2.89 26.87
N CYS A 17 5.98 -3.16 26.09
CA CYS A 17 6.06 -2.73 24.70
C CYS A 17 5.22 -3.66 23.79
N SER A 18 4.31 -3.08 23.02
CA SER A 18 3.52 -3.78 22.00
C SER A 18 4.01 -3.41 20.60
N ASN A 19 3.79 -4.31 19.64
CA ASN A 19 3.98 -4.03 18.21
C ASN A 19 2.72 -3.43 17.56
N VAL A 20 1.75 -3.01 18.37
CA VAL A 20 0.51 -2.36 17.94
C VAL A 20 0.59 -0.86 18.20
N PHE A 21 0.30 -0.08 17.16
CA PHE A 21 0.33 1.38 17.20
C PHE A 21 -1.04 1.94 16.81
N ALA A 22 -1.60 2.83 17.64
CA ALA A 22 -2.77 3.60 17.28
C ALA A 22 -2.40 4.63 16.20
N LEU A 23 -3.11 4.61 15.07
CA LEU A 23 -2.83 5.50 13.93
C LEU A 23 -3.76 6.70 13.88
N THR A 24 -5.06 6.46 14.01
CA THR A 24 -6.08 7.50 13.86
C THR A 24 -7.41 7.06 14.46
N ASP A 25 -8.27 8.02 14.72
CA ASP A 25 -9.65 7.81 15.13
C ASP A 25 -10.56 7.89 13.89
N LEU A 26 -11.60 7.06 13.84
CA LEU A 26 -12.60 7.06 12.78
C LEU A 26 -13.70 8.11 13.00
N CYS A 27 -13.78 8.73 14.18
CA CYS A 27 -14.70 9.83 14.43
C CYS A 27 -14.55 10.94 13.37
N GLY A 28 -15.65 11.30 12.70
CA GLY A 28 -15.66 12.30 11.63
C GLY A 28 -15.16 11.79 10.26
N LEU A 29 -14.83 10.51 10.12
CA LEU A 29 -14.40 9.95 8.84
C LEU A 29 -15.57 9.89 7.86
N LYS A 30 -15.38 10.47 6.67
CA LYS A 30 -16.31 10.43 5.56
C LYS A 30 -15.69 9.68 4.38
N TRP A 31 -16.53 9.05 3.57
CA TRP A 31 -16.09 8.29 2.41
C TRP A 31 -17.04 8.43 1.23
N LYS A 32 -16.48 8.30 0.02
CA LYS A 32 -17.23 8.33 -1.24
C LYS A 32 -16.68 7.31 -2.22
N LYS A 33 -17.59 6.55 -2.81
CA LYS A 33 -17.34 5.52 -3.82
C LYS A 33 -17.70 6.05 -5.19
N PHE A 34 -16.78 5.90 -6.13
CA PHE A 34 -16.94 6.21 -7.54
C PHE A 34 -16.87 4.95 -8.39
N VAL A 35 -17.73 4.89 -9.39
CA VAL A 35 -17.77 3.81 -10.37
C VAL A 35 -17.80 4.39 -11.78
N HIS A 36 -17.35 3.63 -12.77
CA HIS A 36 -17.43 4.07 -14.15
C HIS A 36 -18.90 4.27 -14.58
N ALA A 37 -19.19 5.43 -15.17
CA ALA A 37 -20.54 5.81 -15.58
C ALA A 37 -20.95 5.21 -16.95
N GLY A 38 -19.98 4.81 -17.78
CA GLY A 38 -20.18 4.39 -19.17
C GLY A 38 -20.36 2.88 -19.40
N HIS A 39 -20.78 2.53 -20.61
CA HIS A 39 -20.73 1.14 -21.11
C HIS A 39 -19.29 0.64 -21.09
N LYS A 40 -19.10 -0.65 -20.76
CA LYS A 40 -17.81 -1.36 -20.77
C LYS A 40 -17.22 -1.43 -22.19
N LEU A 41 -16.78 -0.30 -22.73
CA LEU A 41 -15.95 -0.28 -23.92
C LEU A 41 -14.60 -0.89 -23.51
N PRO A 42 -14.05 -1.81 -24.31
CA PRO A 42 -12.71 -2.31 -24.05
C PRO A 42 -11.75 -1.12 -24.10
N LEU A 43 -11.15 -0.78 -22.96
CA LEU A 43 -10.09 0.23 -22.91
C LEU A 43 -8.98 -0.21 -23.87
N LEU A 44 -8.63 0.66 -24.81
CA LEU A 44 -7.55 0.42 -25.77
C LEU A 44 -6.16 0.50 -25.10
N CYS A 45 -6.07 1.24 -23.98
CA CYS A 45 -4.86 1.42 -23.17
C CYS A 45 -5.20 1.42 -21.66
N VAL A 46 -4.32 0.86 -20.84
CA VAL A 46 -4.45 0.88 -19.36
C VAL A 46 -4.37 2.31 -18.80
N LEU A 47 -3.59 3.17 -19.44
CA LEU A 47 -3.41 4.57 -19.04
C LEU A 47 -4.68 5.42 -19.26
N ASP A 48 -5.57 4.99 -20.15
CA ASP A 48 -6.84 5.67 -20.42
C ASP A 48 -7.94 5.27 -19.42
N ASP A 49 -7.61 4.50 -18.40
CA ASP A 49 -8.59 4.09 -17.39
C ASP A 49 -8.96 5.29 -16.47
N PRO A 50 -10.25 5.70 -16.44
CA PRO A 50 -10.68 6.83 -15.63
C PRO A 50 -10.52 6.59 -14.12
N ILE A 51 -10.57 5.34 -13.65
CA ILE A 51 -10.33 4.99 -12.24
C ILE A 51 -8.84 5.16 -11.91
N LEU A 52 -7.95 4.66 -12.77
CA LEU A 52 -6.50 4.71 -12.51
C LEU A 52 -5.95 6.13 -12.62
N SER A 53 -6.39 6.89 -13.63
CA SER A 53 -6.06 8.31 -13.76
C SER A 53 -6.55 9.13 -12.55
N SER A 54 -7.79 8.90 -12.10
CA SER A 54 -8.33 9.59 -10.91
C SER A 54 -7.58 9.19 -9.63
N PHE A 55 -7.24 7.91 -9.48
CA PHE A 55 -6.43 7.43 -8.36
C PHE A 55 -5.04 8.07 -8.37
N SER A 56 -4.36 8.12 -9.53
CA SER A 56 -3.05 8.77 -9.66
C SER A 56 -3.10 10.26 -9.32
N ALA A 57 -4.10 10.99 -9.84
CA ALA A 57 -4.32 12.39 -9.53
C ALA A 57 -4.60 12.63 -8.04
N ALA A 58 -5.39 11.76 -7.40
CA ALA A 58 -5.69 11.83 -5.97
C ALA A 58 -4.42 11.59 -5.13
N LEU A 59 -3.58 10.62 -5.53
CA LEU A 59 -2.30 10.40 -4.87
C LEU A 59 -1.39 11.63 -4.98
N ALA A 60 -1.31 12.27 -6.15
CA ALA A 60 -0.48 13.46 -6.36
C ALA A 60 -0.90 14.66 -5.48
N GLN A 61 -2.14 14.69 -5.00
CA GLN A 61 -2.66 15.71 -4.07
C GLN A 61 -2.76 15.23 -2.63
N ASP A 62 -2.11 14.10 -2.29
CA ASP A 62 -2.12 13.49 -0.96
C ASP A 62 -3.52 13.21 -0.39
N ILE A 63 -4.47 12.92 -1.28
CA ILE A 63 -5.82 12.50 -0.89
C ILE A 63 -5.79 11.02 -0.49
N LEU A 64 -6.34 10.72 0.69
CA LEU A 64 -6.48 9.36 1.18
C LEU A 64 -7.47 8.58 0.29
N CYS A 65 -6.95 7.65 -0.50
CA CYS A 65 -7.73 6.98 -1.53
C CYS A 65 -7.27 5.55 -1.82
N SER A 66 -8.18 4.75 -2.35
CA SER A 66 -7.89 3.39 -2.82
C SER A 66 -8.82 2.99 -3.96
N TRP A 67 -8.40 2.01 -4.75
CA TRP A 67 -9.21 1.47 -5.85
C TRP A 67 -9.18 -0.06 -5.81
N ARG A 68 -10.14 -0.71 -6.46
CA ARG A 68 -10.11 -2.16 -6.69
C ARG A 68 -10.77 -2.53 -8.00
N SER A 69 -10.37 -3.68 -8.54
CA SER A 69 -11.00 -4.34 -9.66
C SER A 69 -11.85 -5.49 -9.13
N ILE A 70 -13.13 -5.51 -9.48
CA ILE A 70 -14.09 -6.56 -9.18
C ILE A 70 -14.23 -7.42 -10.43
N SER A 71 -13.67 -8.62 -10.39
CA SER A 71 -13.96 -9.66 -11.36
C SER A 71 -15.32 -10.29 -11.04
N PRO A 72 -16.23 -10.45 -12.02
CA PRO A 72 -17.45 -11.22 -11.79
C PRO A 72 -17.10 -12.67 -11.42
N PRO A 73 -17.86 -13.33 -10.53
CA PRO A 73 -17.51 -14.61 -9.91
C PRO A 73 -17.54 -15.83 -10.84
N SER A 74 -17.67 -15.68 -12.17
CA SER A 74 -17.75 -16.83 -13.07
C SER A 74 -17.34 -16.46 -14.49
N HIS A 75 -16.05 -16.51 -14.79
CA HIS A 75 -15.59 -16.87 -16.13
C HIS A 75 -14.23 -17.56 -15.99
N LYS A 76 -14.20 -18.88 -16.15
CA LYS A 76 -12.95 -19.58 -16.51
C LYS A 76 -12.45 -18.87 -17.78
N PRO A 77 -11.22 -18.32 -17.80
CA PRO A 77 -10.70 -17.67 -18.98
C PRO A 77 -10.67 -18.69 -20.11
N ARG A 78 -11.53 -18.50 -21.11
CA ARG A 78 -11.50 -19.33 -22.32
C ARG A 78 -10.21 -18.96 -23.07
N PRO A 79 -9.33 -19.91 -23.38
CA PRO A 79 -8.08 -19.60 -24.07
C PRO A 79 -8.39 -18.87 -25.38
N GLY A 80 -7.82 -17.67 -25.56
CA GLY A 80 -8.06 -16.80 -26.71
C GLY A 80 -8.96 -15.57 -26.47
N THR A 81 -9.53 -15.39 -25.27
CA THR A 81 -10.33 -14.18 -24.95
C THR A 81 -9.62 -13.31 -23.91
N THR A 82 -8.98 -12.23 -24.36
CA THR A 82 -8.26 -11.24 -23.53
C THR A 82 -9.18 -10.20 -22.87
N LYS A 83 -10.50 -10.43 -22.82
CA LYS A 83 -11.45 -9.45 -22.31
C LYS A 83 -11.55 -9.49 -20.78
N PHE A 84 -10.67 -8.76 -20.11
CA PHE A 84 -10.81 -8.40 -18.69
C PHE A 84 -11.96 -7.40 -18.53
N THR A 85 -13.20 -7.88 -18.43
CA THR A 85 -14.37 -7.00 -18.17
C THR A 85 -14.61 -6.82 -16.67
N SER A 86 -13.55 -6.55 -15.91
CA SER A 86 -13.69 -6.29 -14.48
C SER A 86 -14.33 -4.91 -14.24
N SER A 87 -15.30 -4.87 -13.33
CA SER A 87 -15.87 -3.61 -12.87
C SER A 87 -14.90 -2.99 -11.88
N LYS A 88 -14.44 -1.76 -12.11
CA LYS A 88 -13.51 -1.08 -11.21
C LYS A 88 -14.23 -0.05 -10.36
N GLU A 89 -13.72 0.14 -9.14
CA GLU A 89 -14.27 1.06 -8.16
C GLU A 89 -13.15 1.88 -7.54
N PHE A 90 -13.41 3.16 -7.32
CA PHE A 90 -12.50 4.13 -6.72
C PHE A 90 -13.12 4.69 -5.44
N TRP A 91 -12.32 4.85 -4.40
CA TRP A 91 -12.76 5.22 -3.07
C TRP A 91 -11.90 6.36 -2.55
N VAL A 92 -12.57 7.37 -1.98
CA VAL A 92 -11.94 8.54 -1.37
C VAL A 92 -12.41 8.64 0.08
N PHE A 93 -11.48 8.98 0.97
CA PHE A 93 -11.68 9.10 2.41
C PHE A 93 -11.17 10.45 2.88
N TRP A 94 -11.88 11.10 3.80
CA TRP A 94 -11.46 12.39 4.35
C TRP A 94 -12.08 12.65 5.72
N TYR A 95 -11.56 13.65 6.41
CA TYR A 95 -12.09 14.19 7.66
C TYR A 95 -12.51 15.63 7.45
N GLY A 96 -13.55 16.09 8.16
CA GLY A 96 -14.03 17.47 8.06
C GLY A 96 -14.77 17.74 6.74
N ASP A 97 -14.35 18.77 6.01
CA ASP A 97 -14.97 19.22 4.77
C ASP A 97 -14.54 18.38 3.56
N GLU A 98 -15.42 18.27 2.56
CA GLU A 98 -15.12 17.49 1.36
C GLU A 98 -13.94 18.11 0.59
N PRO A 99 -12.89 17.32 0.24
CA PRO A 99 -11.78 17.82 -0.54
C PRO A 99 -12.25 18.25 -1.94
N ASN A 100 -11.55 19.20 -2.55
CA ASN A 100 -11.86 19.59 -3.93
C ASN A 100 -11.51 18.47 -4.91
N LEU A 101 -12.50 17.73 -5.37
CA LEU A 101 -12.34 16.62 -6.32
C LEU A 101 -12.34 17.07 -7.79
N THR A 102 -12.45 18.37 -8.06
CA THR A 102 -12.48 18.93 -9.42
C THR A 102 -11.14 18.72 -10.10
N GLY A 103 -11.15 18.07 -11.27
CA GLY A 103 -9.92 17.74 -12.00
C GLY A 103 -9.15 16.53 -11.43
N ILE A 104 -9.58 15.99 -10.29
CA ILE A 104 -9.04 14.75 -9.71
C ILE A 104 -9.90 13.58 -10.16
N VAL A 105 -11.21 13.68 -9.94
CA VAL A 105 -12.15 12.65 -10.36
C VAL A 105 -12.52 12.90 -11.81
N SER A 106 -12.22 11.93 -12.68
CA SER A 106 -12.60 11.97 -14.08
C SER A 106 -14.11 12.15 -14.23
N SER A 107 -14.53 12.99 -15.18
CA SER A 107 -15.95 13.22 -15.51
C SER A 107 -16.69 11.95 -15.97
N GLN A 108 -15.95 10.89 -16.30
CA GLN A 108 -16.49 9.59 -16.66
C GLN A 108 -16.85 8.71 -15.44
N LEU A 109 -16.51 9.16 -14.23
CA LEU A 109 -16.86 8.49 -12.99
C LEU A 109 -18.10 9.14 -12.37
N LYS A 110 -19.01 8.31 -11.86
CA LYS A 110 -20.17 8.73 -11.08
C LYS A 110 -20.01 8.33 -9.64
N ALA A 111 -20.41 9.22 -8.72
CA ALA A 111 -20.57 8.85 -7.32
C ALA A 111 -21.68 7.80 -7.21
N SER A 112 -21.38 6.69 -6.55
CA SER A 112 -22.28 5.55 -6.38
C SER A 112 -22.87 5.53 -4.97
N THR A 113 -22.00 5.51 -3.96
CA THR A 113 -22.36 5.50 -2.55
C THR A 113 -21.44 6.41 -1.77
N GLN A 114 -21.94 6.98 -0.68
CA GLN A 114 -21.18 7.78 0.26
C GLN A 114 -21.73 7.54 1.66
N GLY A 115 -20.93 7.86 2.68
CA GLY A 115 -21.37 7.76 4.07
C GLY A 115 -20.33 8.34 5.00
N CYS A 116 -20.64 8.31 6.29
CA CYS A 116 -19.72 8.66 7.35
C CYS A 116 -19.57 7.53 8.35
N TRP A 117 -18.59 7.65 9.24
CA TRP A 117 -18.33 6.66 10.28
C TRP A 117 -19.47 6.58 11.30
N GLU A 118 -20.14 7.70 11.57
CA GLU A 118 -21.22 7.82 12.55
C GLU A 118 -22.44 6.95 12.18
N ASP A 119 -22.65 6.69 10.89
CA ASP A 119 -23.68 5.76 10.39
C ASP A 119 -23.28 4.27 10.61
N GLY A 120 -22.10 4.03 11.17
CA GLY A 120 -21.42 2.74 11.25
C GLY A 120 -20.64 2.45 9.97
N LEU A 121 -19.36 2.06 10.10
CA LEU A 121 -18.52 1.73 8.94
C LEU A 121 -18.72 0.27 8.52
N PRO A 122 -19.40 -0.01 7.40
CA PRO A 122 -19.60 -1.36 6.92
C PRO A 122 -18.26 -2.03 6.58
N HIS A 123 -18.26 -3.35 6.48
CA HIS A 123 -17.04 -4.12 6.18
C HIS A 123 -16.35 -3.64 4.90
N GLU A 124 -17.11 -3.28 3.86
CA GLU A 124 -16.56 -2.88 2.56
C GLU A 124 -15.78 -1.54 2.60
N PRO A 125 -16.35 -0.41 3.06
CA PRO A 125 -15.58 0.84 3.25
C PRO A 125 -14.41 0.67 4.22
N ARG A 126 -14.54 -0.16 5.27
CA ARG A 126 -13.46 -0.46 6.21
C ARG A 126 -12.26 -1.13 5.52
N CYS A 127 -12.49 -2.15 4.69
CA CYS A 127 -11.43 -2.78 3.93
C CYS A 127 -10.75 -1.80 2.96
N MET A 128 -11.53 -0.93 2.32
CA MET A 128 -11.01 0.06 1.38
C MET A 128 -10.23 1.17 2.08
N LEU A 129 -10.61 1.55 3.31
CA LEU A 129 -9.86 2.46 4.16
C LEU A 129 -8.50 1.85 4.53
N PHE A 130 -8.48 0.59 4.98
CA PHE A 130 -7.22 -0.09 5.30
C PHE A 130 -6.29 -0.17 4.08
N LYS A 131 -6.85 -0.39 2.89
CA LYS A 131 -6.09 -0.31 1.65
C LYS A 131 -5.55 1.09 1.38
N ALA A 132 -6.33 2.14 1.64
CA ALA A 132 -5.87 3.53 1.48
C ALA A 132 -4.75 3.88 2.47
N LEU A 133 -4.87 3.46 3.73
CA LEU A 133 -3.82 3.61 4.74
C LEU A 133 -2.55 2.85 4.34
N HIS A 134 -2.70 1.63 3.81
CA HIS A 134 -1.57 0.87 3.29
C HIS A 134 -0.90 1.58 2.11
N ASN A 135 -1.66 2.14 1.17
CA ASN A 135 -1.12 2.92 0.05
C ASN A 135 -0.33 4.15 0.53
N LEU A 136 -0.87 4.85 1.54
CA LEU A 136 -0.20 6.00 2.15
C LEU A 136 1.11 5.59 2.81
N LEU A 137 1.09 4.54 3.64
CA LEU A 137 2.28 4.00 4.30
C LEU A 137 3.32 3.51 3.30
N GLU A 138 2.90 2.78 2.26
CA GLU A 138 3.76 2.33 1.18
C GLU A 138 4.44 3.51 0.49
N ARG A 139 3.71 4.56 0.12
CA ARG A 139 4.30 5.78 -0.46
C ARG A 139 5.32 6.44 0.47
N CYS A 140 4.98 6.55 1.75
CA CYS A 140 5.90 7.09 2.76
C CYS A 140 7.18 6.24 2.89
N LEU A 141 7.06 4.92 2.86
CA LEU A 141 8.20 3.99 2.95
C LEU A 141 9.05 4.03 1.67
N LEU A 142 8.42 4.04 0.49
CA LEU A 142 9.11 4.18 -0.80
C LEU A 142 9.90 5.48 -0.88
N SER A 143 9.35 6.59 -0.37
CA SER A 143 10.07 7.87 -0.30
C SER A 143 11.35 7.81 0.56
N LYS A 144 11.38 6.88 1.53
CA LYS A 144 12.53 6.61 2.42
C LYS A 144 13.43 5.47 1.92
N ARG A 145 13.33 5.11 0.63
CA ARG A 145 14.11 4.04 -0.03
C ARG A 145 13.81 2.63 0.46
N PHE A 146 12.70 2.40 1.15
CA PHE A 146 12.21 1.03 1.32
C PHE A 146 11.64 0.51 0.00
N VAL A 147 11.68 -0.79 -0.19
CA VAL A 147 11.02 -1.48 -1.30
C VAL A 147 10.07 -2.53 -0.74
N ARG A 148 9.02 -2.82 -1.51
CA ARG A 148 8.02 -3.83 -1.14
C ARG A 148 8.34 -5.17 -1.79
N PHE A 149 8.43 -6.21 -0.99
CA PHE A 149 8.56 -7.60 -1.41
C PHE A 149 7.41 -8.43 -0.81
N GLY A 150 6.37 -8.68 -1.62
CA GLY A 150 5.15 -9.31 -1.14
C GLY A 150 4.44 -8.46 -0.08
N LYS A 151 4.34 -8.97 1.15
CA LYS A 151 3.80 -8.23 2.30
C LYS A 151 4.84 -7.41 3.07
N TRP A 152 6.13 -7.63 2.78
CA TRP A 152 7.25 -7.07 3.52
C TRP A 152 7.76 -5.77 2.90
N PHE A 153 8.13 -4.82 3.76
CA PHE A 153 8.85 -3.60 3.41
C PHE A 153 10.26 -3.71 3.97
N LEU A 154 11.25 -3.47 3.11
CA LEU A 154 12.64 -3.78 3.41
C LEU A 154 13.55 -2.75 2.72
N LYS A 155 14.64 -2.34 3.38
CA LYS A 155 15.53 -1.28 2.89
C LYS A 155 16.75 -1.88 2.16
N PRO A 156 16.93 -1.66 0.85
CA PRO A 156 18.02 -2.29 0.10
C PRO A 156 19.38 -1.84 0.62
N ASN A 157 20.33 -2.77 0.63
CA ASN A 157 21.70 -2.45 1.01
C ASN A 157 22.36 -1.61 -0.09
N GLU A 158 22.80 -0.41 0.27
CA GLU A 158 23.56 0.50 -0.61
C GLU A 158 25.04 0.08 -0.61
N LYS A 159 25.37 -0.97 -1.39
CA LYS A 159 26.72 -1.49 -1.71
C LYS A 159 27.72 -1.70 -0.53
N ASP A 160 28.09 -2.97 -0.35
CA ASP A 160 29.41 -3.48 0.08
C ASP A 160 30.05 -2.92 1.35
N ASN A 161 29.26 -2.55 2.35
CA ASN A 161 29.77 -2.61 3.71
C ASN A 161 29.93 -4.07 4.10
N ALA A 162 31.15 -4.61 3.93
CA ALA A 162 31.58 -5.94 4.38
C ALA A 162 31.45 -6.17 5.90
N LYS A 163 30.84 -5.22 6.62
CA LYS A 163 30.53 -5.22 8.04
C LYS A 163 29.11 -4.64 8.23
N SER A 164 28.08 -5.28 7.70
CA SER A 164 26.71 -4.95 8.09
C SER A 164 26.30 -5.88 9.24
N GLU A 165 25.83 -5.31 10.34
CA GLU A 165 25.34 -6.10 11.46
C GLU A 165 24.03 -6.80 11.05
N PRO A 166 23.71 -7.98 11.63
CA PRO A 166 22.46 -8.69 11.35
C PRO A 166 21.20 -7.84 11.60
N SER A 167 21.27 -6.85 12.50
CA SER A 167 20.20 -5.88 12.78
C SER A 167 19.87 -4.94 11.63
N ASP A 168 20.69 -4.86 10.59
CA ASP A 168 20.49 -3.90 9.49
C ASP A 168 19.45 -4.36 8.47
N HIS A 169 19.00 -5.63 8.55
CA HIS A 169 18.13 -6.28 7.56
C HIS A 169 16.74 -6.60 8.11
N LEU A 170 16.14 -5.63 8.79
CA LEU A 170 14.76 -5.74 9.28
C LEU A 170 13.76 -5.53 8.15
N SER A 171 12.79 -6.43 8.10
CA SER A 171 11.63 -6.39 7.22
C SER A 171 10.39 -6.15 8.06
N PHE A 172 9.51 -5.27 7.57
CA PHE A 172 8.30 -4.84 8.27
C PHE A 172 7.07 -5.25 7.48
N SER A 173 6.05 -5.78 8.14
CA SER A 173 4.73 -6.03 7.54
C SER A 173 3.66 -5.37 8.41
N PHE A 174 2.69 -4.73 7.77
CA PHE A 174 1.65 -3.94 8.44
C PHE A 174 0.28 -4.61 8.28
N SER A 175 -0.41 -4.81 9.39
CA SER A 175 -1.80 -5.27 9.44
C SER A 175 -2.66 -4.24 10.15
N PHE A 176 -3.83 -3.93 9.62
CA PHE A 176 -4.73 -2.91 10.18
C PHE A 176 -5.97 -3.56 10.79
N PHE A 177 -6.41 -3.01 11.91
CA PHE A 177 -7.65 -3.40 12.56
C PHE A 177 -8.26 -2.22 13.31
N VAL A 178 -9.54 -2.32 13.63
CA VAL A 178 -10.21 -1.38 14.53
C VAL A 178 -10.16 -1.95 15.94
N HIS A 179 -9.75 -1.15 16.92
CA HIS A 179 -9.75 -1.46 18.34
C HIS A 179 -10.74 -0.54 19.08
N GLY A 180 -11.42 -1.10 20.07
CA GLY A 180 -12.47 -0.39 20.80
C GLY A 180 -13.61 0.00 19.87
N GLU A 181 -14.07 1.24 19.99
CA GLU A 181 -15.19 1.73 19.20
C GLU A 181 -14.74 2.29 17.85
N SER A 182 -13.67 3.08 17.81
CA SER A 182 -13.34 3.88 16.62
C SER A 182 -11.84 3.99 16.31
N SER A 183 -10.95 3.37 17.10
CA SER A 183 -9.50 3.54 16.90
C SER A 183 -8.96 2.60 15.82
N VAL A 184 -8.32 3.13 14.79
CA VAL A 184 -7.57 2.32 13.82
C VAL A 184 -6.16 2.09 14.34
N CYS A 185 -5.80 0.82 14.47
CA CYS A 185 -4.47 0.40 14.88
C CYS A 185 -3.74 -0.31 13.73
N ALA A 186 -2.41 -0.17 13.71
CA ALA A 186 -1.52 -0.99 12.91
C ALA A 186 -0.72 -1.93 13.81
N ALA A 187 -0.80 -3.24 13.56
CA ALA A 187 0.16 -4.21 14.06
C ALA A 187 1.34 -4.30 13.09
N VAL A 188 2.56 -4.21 13.62
CA VAL A 188 3.81 -4.31 12.87
C VAL A 188 4.46 -5.65 13.16
N GLU A 189 4.56 -6.50 12.15
CA GLU A 189 5.35 -7.72 12.19
C GLU A 189 6.78 -7.39 11.75
N ILE A 190 7.76 -7.79 12.54
CA ILE A 190 9.18 -7.58 12.25
C ILE A 190 9.82 -8.93 12.02
N GLN A 191 10.48 -9.09 10.87
CA GLN A 191 11.24 -10.30 10.55
C GLN A 191 12.60 -9.92 9.98
N GLN A 192 13.61 -10.74 10.25
CA GLN A 192 14.91 -10.61 9.62
C GLN A 192 14.90 -11.34 8.26
N HIS A 193 15.35 -10.69 7.20
CA HIS A 193 15.51 -11.30 5.87
C HIS A 193 16.99 -11.32 5.45
N PRO A 194 17.39 -12.21 4.52
CA PRO A 194 18.73 -12.16 3.92
C PRO A 194 18.99 -10.81 3.26
N GLN A 195 20.26 -10.46 3.07
CA GLN A 195 20.63 -9.20 2.42
C GLN A 195 20.11 -9.15 0.97
N PHE A 196 19.56 -8.00 0.60
CA PHE A 196 19.09 -7.72 -0.74
C PHE A 196 19.69 -6.39 -1.21
N ARG A 197 20.07 -6.35 -2.48
CA ARG A 197 20.58 -5.15 -3.15
C ARG A 197 19.85 -4.95 -4.47
N ALA A 198 19.75 -3.70 -4.90
CA ALA A 198 19.23 -3.40 -6.23
C ALA A 198 20.20 -3.92 -7.29
N LEU A 199 19.67 -4.54 -8.35
CA LEU A 199 20.45 -4.90 -9.51
C LEU A 199 20.89 -3.64 -10.26
N THR A 200 22.16 -3.62 -10.65
CA THR A 200 22.77 -2.55 -11.43
C THR A 200 23.04 -3.00 -12.88
N LEU A 201 23.34 -2.05 -13.77
CA LEU A 201 23.74 -2.38 -15.14
C LEU A 201 25.03 -3.21 -15.19
N ASP A 202 25.93 -3.03 -14.21
CA ASP A 202 27.15 -3.83 -14.08
C ASP A 202 26.84 -5.28 -13.75
N ASP A 203 25.84 -5.53 -12.90
CA ASP A 203 25.36 -6.88 -12.61
C ASP A 203 24.85 -7.55 -13.89
N LEU A 204 24.06 -6.81 -14.69
CA LEU A 204 23.54 -7.31 -15.97
C LEU A 204 24.66 -7.59 -16.97
N ALA A 205 25.67 -6.72 -17.06
CA ALA A 205 26.85 -6.95 -17.91
C ALA A 205 27.66 -8.17 -17.45
N CYS A 206 27.82 -8.36 -16.14
CA CYS A 206 28.47 -9.54 -15.57
C CYS A 206 27.66 -10.83 -15.80
N ALA A 207 26.33 -10.77 -15.73
CA ALA A 207 25.47 -11.90 -16.06
C ALA A 207 25.55 -12.28 -17.54
N ALA A 208 25.61 -11.28 -18.43
CA ALA A 208 25.69 -11.49 -19.88
C ALA A 208 27.02 -12.15 -20.31
N THR A 209 28.08 -12.03 -19.52
CA THR A 209 29.41 -12.58 -19.81
C THR A 209 29.66 -13.94 -19.16
N LYS A 210 28.81 -14.40 -18.24
CA LYS A 210 28.97 -15.67 -17.52
C LYS A 210 27.89 -16.68 -17.92
N PRO A 211 28.26 -17.89 -18.40
CA PRO A 211 27.27 -18.92 -18.76
C PRO A 211 26.47 -19.46 -17.56
N GLU A 212 26.97 -19.27 -16.32
CA GLU A 212 26.31 -19.69 -15.08
C GLU A 212 25.44 -18.58 -14.41
N GLY A 213 25.36 -17.39 -15.00
CA GLY A 213 24.64 -16.23 -14.44
C GLY A 213 25.35 -15.56 -13.23
N LEU A 214 24.63 -14.66 -12.54
CA LEU A 214 25.12 -14.01 -11.31
C LEU A 214 25.02 -14.97 -10.12
N GLN A 215 26.14 -15.50 -9.65
CA GLN A 215 26.24 -16.13 -8.34
C GLN A 215 26.54 -15.05 -7.28
N GLY A 216 25.51 -14.57 -6.59
CA GLY A 216 25.64 -13.67 -5.45
C GLY A 216 25.03 -14.29 -4.20
N GLN A 217 25.67 -14.12 -3.04
CA GLN A 217 25.11 -14.48 -1.73
C GLN A 217 23.92 -13.57 -1.32
N CYS A 218 23.62 -12.54 -2.11
CA CYS A 218 22.49 -11.64 -1.92
C CYS A 218 21.36 -12.02 -2.90
N GLN A 219 20.13 -12.13 -2.41
CA GLN A 219 18.98 -12.30 -3.28
C GLN A 219 18.76 -11.01 -4.09
N ALA A 220 18.84 -11.13 -5.41
CA ALA A 220 18.57 -10.04 -6.33
C ALA A 220 17.05 -9.85 -6.45
N VAL A 221 16.55 -8.66 -6.12
CA VAL A 221 15.13 -8.32 -6.27
C VAL A 221 14.97 -7.35 -7.43
N SER A 222 14.27 -7.79 -8.46
CA SER A 222 13.79 -6.89 -9.52
C SER A 222 12.65 -6.05 -8.94
N CYS A 223 12.89 -4.75 -8.76
CA CYS A 223 11.83 -3.81 -8.42
C CYS A 223 10.91 -3.68 -9.64
N LYS A 224 9.79 -4.40 -9.65
CA LYS A 224 8.70 -4.08 -10.56
C LYS A 224 8.11 -2.74 -10.11
N VAL A 225 8.41 -1.69 -10.86
CA VAL A 225 7.63 -0.45 -10.80
C VAL A 225 6.23 -0.84 -11.25
N SER A 226 5.29 -0.80 -10.30
CA SER A 226 3.86 -1.00 -10.55
C SER A 226 3.44 -0.06 -11.67
N SER A 227 3.26 -0.62 -12.87
CA SER A 227 2.77 0.08 -14.06
C SER A 227 1.27 -0.15 -14.19
#